data_AF-A0A661LIV2-F1
#
_entry.id   AF-A0A661LIV2-F1
#
_cell.length_a   1.000
_cell.length_b   1.000
_cell.length_c   1.000
_cell.angle_alpha   90.00
_cell.angle_beta   90.00
_cell.angle_gamma   90.00
#
_symmetry.space_group_name_H-M   'P 1'
#
loop_
_entity.id
_entity.type
_entity.pdbx_description
1 polymer ?
#
loop_
_entity_poly.entity_id
_entity_poly.type
_entity_poly.pdbx_seq_one_letter_code
_entity_poly.pdbx_strand_id
1 'polypeptide(L)'
;MIASGVSEDDRIAEYMSKLAHLHQQFIREIKPAHDPLTKAKALFDWLWMKKPSRYRPHGHYRLNDAIDSQLSGGNQVVGNCLGLTLFYNCLLGRTGMDAEALYLENAFGRGPHVLTIFKTKKSMIDIENILPDG
;
A
#
# COMPACT_ATOMS: atom_id res chain seq x y z
N MET A 1 0.10 -18.64 4.28
CA MET A 1 -0.63 -17.66 3.45
C MET A 1 -0.71 -18.25 2.04
N ILE A 2 -1.90 -18.61 1.53
CA ILE A 2 -2.05 -19.48 0.33
C ILE A 2 -2.10 -18.68 -1.00
N ALA A 3 -2.30 -17.35 -0.95
CA ALA A 3 -2.59 -16.52 -2.14
C ALA A 3 -1.41 -15.68 -2.68
N SER A 4 -0.22 -15.74 -2.09
CA SER A 4 0.95 -14.98 -2.59
C SER A 4 1.71 -15.67 -3.73
N GLY A 5 1.39 -16.94 -4.03
CA GLY A 5 2.21 -17.77 -4.94
C GLY A 5 3.59 -18.10 -4.38
N VAL A 6 3.73 -18.00 -3.05
CA VAL A 6 4.97 -18.23 -2.31
C VAL A 6 4.69 -19.33 -1.30
N SER A 7 5.18 -20.54 -1.59
CA SER A 7 5.02 -21.72 -0.73
C SER A 7 6.24 -22.00 0.16
N GLU A 8 7.26 -21.14 0.10
CA GLU A 8 8.53 -21.31 0.80
C GLU A 8 8.68 -20.24 1.87
N ASP A 9 8.88 -20.66 3.12
CA ASP A 9 8.95 -19.80 4.30
C ASP A 9 10.00 -18.69 4.17
N ASP A 10 11.11 -18.97 3.49
CA ASP A 10 12.20 -18.03 3.22
C ASP A 10 11.76 -16.81 2.42
N ARG A 11 10.88 -17.01 1.44
CA ARG A 11 10.36 -15.93 0.61
C ARG A 11 9.39 -15.05 1.40
N ILE A 12 8.54 -15.62 2.26
CA ILE A 12 7.68 -14.82 3.15
C ILE A 12 8.51 -13.94 4.09
N ALA A 13 9.58 -14.51 4.67
CA ALA A 13 10.52 -13.77 5.49
C ALA A 13 11.18 -12.61 4.71
N GLU A 14 11.55 -12.84 3.45
CA GLU A 14 12.10 -11.81 2.57
C GLU A 14 11.13 -10.64 2.35
N TYR A 15 9.87 -10.91 2.00
CA TYR A 15 8.88 -9.84 1.80
C TYR A 15 8.60 -9.06 3.09
N MET A 16 8.58 -9.74 4.23
CA MET A 16 8.42 -9.10 5.54
C MET A 16 9.61 -8.20 5.89
N SER A 17 10.83 -8.62 5.55
CA SER A 17 12.05 -7.82 5.70
C SER A 17 12.01 -6.55 4.82
N LYS A 18 11.60 -6.68 3.55
CA LYS A 18 11.43 -5.55 2.64
C LYS A 18 10.39 -4.53 3.13
N LEU A 19 9.25 -4.99 3.64
CA LEU A 19 8.26 -4.11 4.27
C LEU A 19 8.79 -3.43 5.53
N ALA A 20 9.58 -4.13 6.35
CA ALA A 20 10.22 -3.54 7.52
C ALA A 20 11.22 -2.44 7.12
N HIS A 21 12.00 -2.67 6.06
CA HIS A 21 12.92 -1.68 5.51
C HIS A 21 12.18 -0.42 5.03
N LEU A 22 11.10 -0.58 4.25
CA LEU A 22 10.27 0.55 3.80
C LEU A 22 9.67 1.33 4.97
N HIS A 23 9.16 0.63 5.98
CA HIS A 23 8.63 1.25 7.19
C HIS A 23 9.71 2.06 7.91
N GLN A 24 10.90 1.49 8.12
CA GLN A 24 12.02 2.22 8.75
C GLN A 24 12.46 3.44 7.93
N GLN A 25 12.49 3.32 6.60
CA GLN A 25 12.81 4.43 5.72
C GLN A 25 11.78 5.57 5.86
N PHE A 26 10.49 5.25 5.86
CA PHE A 26 9.41 6.21 6.09
C PHE A 26 9.58 6.92 7.45
N ILE A 27 9.77 6.17 8.54
CA ILE A 27 9.97 6.76 9.88
C ILE A 27 11.17 7.70 9.91
N ARG A 28 12.29 7.32 9.29
CA ARG A 28 13.52 8.13 9.26
C ARG A 28 13.36 9.42 8.47
N GLU A 29 12.73 9.35 7.29
CA GLU A 29 12.61 10.47 6.37
C GLU A 29 11.51 11.44 6.78
N ILE A 30 10.35 10.94 7.21
CA ILE A 30 9.16 11.75 7.47
C ILE A 30 9.03 12.15 8.94
N LYS A 31 9.52 11.33 9.88
CA LYS A 31 9.33 11.52 11.33
C LYS A 31 7.85 11.81 11.66
N PRO A 32 6.93 10.89 11.30
CA PRO A 32 5.50 11.19 11.31
C PRO A 32 4.96 11.44 12.72
N ALA A 33 3.90 12.25 12.79
CA ALA A 33 3.17 12.51 14.03
C ALA A 33 2.63 11.21 14.67
N HIS A 34 2.29 11.28 15.96
CA HIS A 34 1.68 10.15 16.67
C HIS A 34 0.21 9.92 16.29
N ASP A 35 -0.48 10.96 15.82
CA ASP A 35 -1.87 10.87 15.38
C ASP A 35 -2.01 9.88 14.19
N PRO A 36 -2.87 8.85 14.29
CA PRO A 36 -3.01 7.83 13.26
C PRO A 36 -3.39 8.38 11.88
N LEU A 37 -4.35 9.32 11.82
CA LEU A 37 -4.82 9.86 10.55
C LEU A 37 -3.71 10.66 9.85
N THR A 38 -3.05 11.55 10.59
CA THR A 38 -1.92 12.33 10.09
C THR A 38 -0.78 11.41 9.62
N LYS A 39 -0.51 10.34 10.36
CA LYS A 39 0.51 9.34 9.99
C LYS A 39 0.14 8.57 8.73
N ALA A 40 -1.12 8.12 8.61
CA ALA A 40 -1.61 7.41 7.42
C ALA A 40 -1.51 8.28 6.17
N LYS A 41 -1.94 9.55 6.28
CA LYS A 41 -1.79 10.52 5.20
C LYS A 41 -0.33 10.76 4.84
N ALA A 42 0.54 10.99 5.83
CA ALA A 42 1.95 11.20 5.59
C ALA A 42 2.63 10.00 4.91
N LEU A 43 2.22 8.77 5.25
CA LEU A 43 2.68 7.55 4.57
C LEU A 43 2.21 7.52 3.12
N PHE A 44 0.94 7.84 2.87
CA PHE A 44 0.37 7.88 1.52
C PHE A 44 1.10 8.89 0.62
N ASP A 45 1.23 10.13 1.11
CA ASP A 45 1.94 11.22 0.42
C ASP A 45 3.39 10.83 0.13
N TRP A 46 4.08 10.21 1.09
CA TRP A 46 5.47 9.76 0.93
C TRP A 46 5.62 8.70 -0.16
N LEU A 47 4.70 7.73 -0.23
CA LEU A 47 4.73 6.70 -1.28
C LEU A 47 4.53 7.31 -2.67
N TRP A 48 3.59 8.25 -2.83
CA TRP A 48 3.35 8.95 -4.09
C TRP A 48 4.51 9.86 -4.50
N MET A 49 5.11 10.58 -3.54
CA MET A 49 6.31 11.38 -3.79
C MET A 49 7.48 10.51 -4.28
N LYS A 50 7.68 9.32 -3.71
CA LYS A 50 8.75 8.39 -4.14
C LYS A 50 8.49 7.79 -5.52
N LYS A 51 7.22 7.56 -5.86
CA LYS A 51 6.80 6.93 -7.13
C LYS A 51 5.56 7.64 -7.71
N PRO A 52 5.70 8.80 -8.37
CA PRO A 52 4.56 9.52 -8.93
C PRO A 52 3.80 8.74 -10.01
N SER A 53 4.46 7.83 -10.72
CA SER A 53 3.84 6.98 -11.76
C SER A 53 3.50 5.58 -11.24
N ARG A 54 3.15 5.46 -9.95
CA ARG A 54 2.96 4.16 -9.28
C ARG A 54 1.78 3.33 -9.79
N TYR A 55 0.77 3.94 -10.38
CA TYR A 55 -0.42 3.24 -10.85
C TYR A 55 -0.36 2.92 -12.35
N ARG A 56 -0.74 1.69 -12.71
CA ARG A 56 -1.11 1.32 -14.08
C ARG A 56 -2.26 0.32 -14.08
N PRO A 57 -3.32 0.52 -14.89
CA PRO A 57 -4.32 -0.52 -15.15
C PRO A 57 -3.64 -1.80 -15.63
N HIS A 58 -4.08 -2.96 -15.13
CA HIS A 58 -3.46 -4.26 -15.42
C HIS A 58 -1.96 -4.38 -15.05
N GLY A 59 -1.45 -3.49 -14.20
CA GLY A 59 -0.11 -3.60 -13.60
C GLY A 59 -0.01 -4.73 -12.55
N HIS A 60 1.09 -4.72 -11.78
CA HIS A 60 1.33 -5.72 -10.74
C HIS A 60 0.18 -5.76 -9.71
N TYR A 61 -0.35 -6.96 -9.47
CA TYR A 61 -1.40 -7.22 -8.48
C TYR A 61 -0.90 -7.99 -7.26
N ARG A 62 0.28 -8.62 -7.36
CA ARG A 62 0.87 -9.38 -6.26
C ARG A 62 1.60 -8.45 -5.31
N LEU A 63 1.45 -8.70 -4.01
CA LEU A 63 2.07 -7.88 -2.96
C LEU A 63 3.60 -7.83 -3.09
N ASN A 64 4.26 -8.96 -3.38
CA ASN A 64 5.71 -9.01 -3.54
C ASN A 64 6.18 -8.12 -4.71
N ASP A 65 5.49 -8.17 -5.84
CA ASP A 65 5.83 -7.38 -7.02
C ASP A 65 5.67 -5.88 -6.75
N ALA A 66 4.64 -5.49 -5.97
CA ALA A 66 4.42 -4.11 -5.55
C ALA A 66 5.53 -3.62 -4.59
N ILE A 67 5.96 -4.46 -3.64
CA ILE A 67 7.07 -4.15 -2.73
C ILE A 67 8.37 -3.98 -3.51
N ASP A 68 8.69 -4.93 -4.39
CA ASP A 68 9.90 -4.89 -5.22
C ASP A 68 9.89 -3.67 -6.14
N SER A 69 8.72 -3.34 -6.70
CA SER A 69 8.58 -2.18 -7.57
C SER A 69 8.74 -0.85 -6.83
N GLN A 70 8.27 -0.77 -5.58
CA GLN A 70 8.47 0.40 -4.73
C GLN A 70 9.95 0.59 -4.37
N LEU A 71 10.67 -0.50 -4.05
CA LEU A 71 12.09 -0.49 -3.71
C LEU A 71 13.00 -0.29 -4.94
N SER A 72 12.46 -0.60 -6.11
CA SER A 72 12.72 0.02 -7.40
C SER A 72 13.61 1.26 -7.43
N GLY A 73 14.71 1.29 -8.18
CA GLY A 73 15.22 2.57 -8.70
C GLY A 73 14.22 3.26 -9.64
N GLY A 74 14.35 4.57 -9.85
CA GLY A 74 13.58 5.33 -10.85
C GLY A 74 12.08 5.52 -10.57
N ASN A 75 11.32 5.95 -11.59
CA ASN A 75 9.87 6.21 -11.48
C ASN A 75 9.05 5.17 -12.26
N GLN A 76 9.16 3.91 -11.84
CA GLN A 76 8.41 2.82 -12.44
C GLN A 76 7.04 2.61 -11.77
N VAL A 77 6.17 1.90 -12.48
CA VAL A 77 4.88 1.45 -11.96
C VAL A 77 5.08 0.53 -10.78
N VAL A 78 4.27 0.72 -9.75
CA VAL A 78 4.26 -0.11 -8.55
C VAL A 78 3.17 -1.17 -8.64
N GLY A 79 1.97 -0.82 -9.11
CA GLY A 79 0.91 -1.82 -9.26
C GLY A 79 -0.42 -1.30 -9.82
N ASN A 80 -1.39 -2.18 -9.85
CA ASN A 80 -2.80 -1.85 -10.08
C ASN A 80 -3.53 -1.58 -8.75
N CYS A 81 -4.85 -1.39 -8.78
CA CYS A 81 -5.66 -1.12 -7.58
C CYS A 81 -5.48 -2.16 -6.46
N LEU A 82 -5.45 -3.45 -6.80
CA LEU A 82 -5.25 -4.53 -5.83
C LEU A 82 -3.82 -4.49 -5.25
N GLY A 83 -2.81 -4.42 -6.11
CA GLY A 83 -1.41 -4.41 -5.67
C GLY A 83 -1.09 -3.22 -4.77
N LEU A 84 -1.55 -2.02 -5.14
CA LEU A 84 -1.35 -0.80 -4.36
C LEU A 84 -2.11 -0.84 -3.03
N THR A 85 -3.36 -1.32 -3.01
CA THR A 85 -4.17 -1.42 -1.79
C THR A 85 -3.58 -2.43 -0.81
N LEU A 86 -3.20 -3.63 -1.27
CA LEU A 86 -2.55 -4.63 -0.42
C LEU A 86 -1.25 -4.07 0.17
N PHE A 87 -0.44 -3.44 -0.67
CA PHE A 87 0.83 -2.87 -0.26
C PHE A 87 0.67 -1.77 0.80
N TYR A 88 -0.25 -0.83 0.58
CA TYR A 88 -0.53 0.24 1.54
C TYR A 88 -1.10 -0.31 2.85
N ASN A 89 -2.06 -1.24 2.81
CA ASN A 89 -2.62 -1.88 4.01
C ASN A 89 -1.55 -2.61 4.82
N CYS A 90 -0.62 -3.32 4.17
CA CYS A 90 0.49 -3.95 4.86
C CYS A 90 1.38 -2.92 5.58
N LEU A 91 1.68 -1.78 4.95
CA LEU A 91 2.48 -0.73 5.60
C LEU A 91 1.72 -0.05 6.75
N LEU A 92 0.42 0.22 6.60
CA LEU A 92 -0.44 0.71 7.68
C LEU A 92 -0.44 -0.25 8.88
N GLY A 93 -0.62 -1.55 8.63
CA GLY A 93 -0.56 -2.57 9.68
C GLY A 93 0.78 -2.55 10.44
N ARG A 94 1.91 -2.36 9.73
CA ARG A 94 3.24 -2.25 10.36
C ARG A 94 3.42 -1.01 11.24
N THR A 95 2.64 0.04 11.00
CA THR A 95 2.61 1.24 11.86
C THR A 95 1.64 1.12 13.04
N GLY A 96 1.00 -0.05 13.22
CA GLY A 96 0.01 -0.30 14.26
C GLY A 96 -1.37 0.28 13.96
N MET A 97 -1.67 0.55 12.68
CA MET A 97 -2.96 1.09 12.25
C MET A 97 -3.83 0.02 11.61
N ASP A 98 -5.15 0.17 11.76
CA ASP A 98 -6.14 -0.78 11.27
C ASP A 98 -6.68 -0.34 9.90
N ALA A 99 -6.59 -1.25 8.93
CA ALA A 99 -6.96 -0.99 7.54
C ALA A 99 -7.43 -2.26 6.85
N GLU A 100 -8.49 -2.15 6.06
CA GLU A 100 -9.07 -3.25 5.31
C GLU A 100 -9.14 -2.93 3.82
N ALA A 101 -9.19 -3.95 2.99
CA ALA A 101 -9.43 -3.77 1.55
C ALA A 101 -10.93 -3.88 1.29
N LEU A 102 -11.52 -2.85 0.68
CA LEU A 102 -12.90 -2.88 0.22
C LEU A 102 -12.93 -3.20 -1.28
N TYR A 103 -13.62 -4.28 -1.63
CA TYR A 103 -13.91 -4.63 -3.02
C TYR A 103 -15.22 -4.01 -3.46
N LEU A 104 -15.19 -3.36 -4.61
CA LEU A 104 -16.35 -2.79 -5.30
C LEU A 104 -16.50 -3.52 -6.64
N GLU A 105 -17.67 -4.09 -6.90
CA GLU A 105 -17.93 -4.81 -8.16
C GLU A 105 -17.97 -3.85 -9.37
N ASN A 106 -18.45 -2.63 -9.17
CA ASN A 106 -18.48 -1.60 -10.19
C ASN A 106 -18.12 -0.24 -9.59
N ALA A 107 -16.84 0.13 -9.65
CA ALA A 107 -16.40 1.48 -9.33
C ALA A 107 -16.31 2.33 -10.60
N PHE A 108 -16.76 3.59 -10.50
CA PHE A 108 -16.68 4.59 -11.56
C PHE A 108 -17.37 4.19 -12.89
N GLY A 109 -18.27 3.20 -12.87
CA GLY A 109 -18.90 2.64 -14.07
C GLY A 109 -17.96 1.84 -14.96
N ARG A 110 -16.77 1.45 -14.46
CA ARG A 110 -15.68 0.83 -15.25
C ARG A 110 -15.42 -0.63 -14.88
N GLY A 111 -16.07 -1.14 -13.84
CA GLY A 111 -15.91 -2.51 -13.37
C GLY A 111 -15.22 -2.63 -12.01
N PRO A 112 -14.66 -3.81 -11.69
CA PRO A 112 -14.17 -4.13 -10.35
C PRO A 112 -13.02 -3.26 -9.89
N HIS A 113 -13.04 -2.90 -8.61
CA HIS A 113 -12.02 -2.06 -8.00
C HIS A 113 -11.81 -2.38 -6.52
N VAL A 114 -10.63 -2.04 -6.01
CA VAL A 114 -10.26 -2.26 -4.60
C VAL A 114 -9.61 -1.00 -4.05
N LEU A 115 -10.09 -0.55 -2.88
CA LEU A 115 -9.57 0.60 -2.15
C LEU A 115 -9.33 0.24 -0.67
N THR A 116 -8.66 1.13 0.07
CA THR A 116 -8.42 0.96 1.50
C THR A 116 -9.53 1.58 2.32
N ILE A 117 -10.06 0.85 3.30
CA ILE A 117 -10.85 1.42 4.41
C ILE A 117 -9.94 1.53 5.62
N PHE A 118 -9.59 2.76 5.97
CA PHE A 118 -8.81 3.09 7.15
C PHE A 118 -9.72 3.31 8.35
N LYS A 119 -9.45 2.61 9.45
CA LYS A 119 -10.28 2.65 10.66
C LYS A 119 -9.59 3.46 11.75
N THR A 120 -10.29 4.47 12.24
CA THR A 120 -9.92 5.17 13.47
C THR A 120 -10.93 4.85 14.57
N LYS A 121 -10.63 5.27 15.81
CA LYS A 121 -11.61 5.16 16.92
C LYS A 121 -12.90 5.95 16.67
N LYS A 122 -12.91 6.91 15.76
CA LYS A 122 -14.00 7.88 15.58
C LYS A 122 -14.69 7.77 14.22
N SER A 123 -14.03 7.20 13.21
CA SER A 123 -14.49 7.21 11.84
C SER A 123 -13.85 6.09 11.01
N MET A 124 -14.49 5.81 9.88
CA MET A 124 -13.91 5.05 8.78
C MET A 124 -13.68 6.01 7.62
N ILE A 125 -12.56 5.85 6.93
CA ILE A 125 -12.13 6.72 5.82
C ILE A 125 -11.77 5.83 4.65
N ASP A 126 -12.37 6.05 3.50
CA ASP A 126 -11.96 5.45 2.24
C ASP A 126 -10.73 6.16 1.69
N ILE A 127 -9.79 5.38 1.15
CA ILE A 127 -8.53 5.86 0.57
C ILE A 127 -8.34 5.17 -0.77
N GLU A 128 -8.39 5.96 -1.84
CA GLU A 128 -8.12 5.56 -3.22
C GLU A 128 -6.61 5.49 -3.48
N ASN A 129 -6.10 4.28 -3.67
CA ASN A 129 -4.67 4.08 -3.86
C ASN A 129 -4.19 4.35 -5.30
N ILE A 130 -5.10 4.52 -6.27
CA ILE A 130 -4.75 4.78 -7.67
C ILE A 130 -4.67 6.27 -8.03
N LEU A 131 -5.12 7.16 -7.12
CA LEU A 131 -5.12 8.61 -7.31
C LEU A 131 -4.15 9.28 -6.32
N PRO A 132 -3.44 10.36 -6.73
CA PRO A 132 -2.43 11.02 -5.88
C PRO A 132 -3.02 11.81 -4.71
N ASP A 133 -4.30 12.15 -4.75
CA ASP A 133 -5.06 12.89 -3.74
C ASP A 133 -5.83 12.00 -2.76
N GLY A 134 -5.90 10.69 -3.05
CA GLY A 134 -6.60 9.72 -2.22
C GLY A 134 -8.11 9.71 -2.40
#